data_AF-A0A941NL27-F1
#
_entry.id   AF-A0A941NL27-F1
#
_cell.length_a   1.000
_cell.length_b   1.000
_cell.length_c   1.000
_cell.angle_alpha   90.00
_cell.angle_beta   90.00
_cell.angle_gamma   90.00
#
_symmetry.space_group_name_H-M   'P 1'
#
loop_
_entity.id
_entity.type
_entity.pdbx_description
1 polymer ?
#
loop_
_entity_poly.entity_id
_entity_poly.type
_entity_poly.pdbx_seq_one_letter_code
_entity_poly.pdbx_strand_id
1 'polypeptide(L)'
;MTSTIDPKKTAAFMEGIWDREIIPALTDYIRIPNKSPAFDPDWESHGHMDKVVEMFTAWAKAKLKQLPGSALEVVKLPGRTPLIFIEVPGTAGASARAGATNQESTILMYGHLDKQPEMVGWT
;
A
#
# COMPACT_ATOMS: atom_id res chain seq x y z
N MET A 1 29.17 6.26 -9.82
CA MET A 1 28.46 7.53 -10.08
C MET A 1 27.23 7.56 -9.18
N THR A 2 27.19 8.42 -8.17
CA THR A 2 25.97 8.69 -7.41
C THR A 2 25.01 9.43 -8.32
N SER A 3 24.01 8.74 -8.86
CA SER A 3 22.93 9.40 -9.57
C SER A 3 22.11 10.17 -8.54
N THR A 4 22.21 11.49 -8.54
CA THR A 4 21.43 12.34 -7.66
C THR A 4 20.00 12.40 -8.20
N ILE A 5 19.02 12.11 -7.35
CA ILE A 5 17.59 12.24 -7.68
C ILE A 5 17.31 13.70 -8.07
N ASP A 6 16.66 13.91 -9.22
CA ASP A 6 16.15 15.24 -9.62
C ASP A 6 14.80 15.48 -8.94
N PRO A 7 14.71 16.41 -7.96
CA PRO A 7 13.49 16.60 -7.19
C PRO A 7 12.33 17.10 -8.05
N LYS A 8 12.60 17.94 -9.06
CA LYS A 8 11.54 18.52 -9.91
C LYS A 8 10.93 17.46 -10.82
N LYS A 9 11.78 16.64 -11.44
CA LYS A 9 11.30 15.51 -12.26
C LYS A 9 10.54 14.49 -11.44
N THR A 10 11.02 14.19 -10.23
CA THR A 10 10.35 13.25 -9.31
C THR A 10 8.98 13.76 -8.90
N ALA A 11 8.86 15.05 -8.53
CA ALA A 11 7.59 15.66 -8.17
C ALA A 11 6.58 15.61 -9.34
N ALA A 12 6.98 16.06 -10.53
CA ALA A 12 6.11 16.06 -11.71
C ALA A 12 5.66 14.63 -12.11
N PHE A 13 6.54 13.64 -11.97
CA PHE A 13 6.19 12.24 -12.17
C PHE A 13 5.13 11.77 -11.15
N MET A 14 5.29 12.15 -9.88
CA MET A 14 4.37 11.75 -8.82
C MET A 14 3.01 12.44 -8.92
N GLU A 15 2.97 13.73 -9.25
CA GLU A 15 1.73 14.47 -9.54
C GLU A 15 0.93 13.78 -10.65
N GLY A 16 1.59 13.38 -11.74
CA GLY A 16 0.94 12.68 -12.82
C GLY A 16 0.33 11.33 -12.41
N ILE A 17 0.98 10.57 -11.52
CA ILE A 17 0.42 9.33 -10.97
C ILE A 17 -0.72 9.62 -10.00
N TRP A 18 -0.58 10.67 -9.20
CA TRP A 18 -1.58 11.06 -8.22
C TRP A 18 -2.93 11.35 -8.89
N ASP A 19 -2.92 12.18 -9.93
CA ASP A 19 -4.12 12.61 -10.64
C ASP A 19 -4.74 11.48 -11.46
N ARG A 20 -3.92 10.72 -12.19
CA ARG A 20 -4.43 9.72 -13.14
C ARG A 20 -4.83 8.40 -12.48
N GLU A 21 -4.27 8.09 -11.31
CA GLU A 21 -4.40 6.76 -10.72
C GLU A 21 -4.80 6.77 -9.26
N ILE A 22 -4.14 7.57 -8.41
CA ILE A 22 -4.35 7.50 -6.96
C ILE A 22 -5.69 8.13 -6.58
N ILE A 23 -6.01 9.34 -7.08
CA ILE A 23 -7.29 10.01 -6.79
C ILE A 23 -8.49 9.15 -7.21
N PRO A 24 -8.55 8.60 -8.44
CA PRO A 24 -9.64 7.70 -8.83
C PRO A 24 -9.75 6.46 -7.93
N ALA A 25 -8.62 5.77 -7.68
CA ALA A 25 -8.63 4.57 -6.84
C ALA A 25 -9.04 4.84 -5.40
N LEU A 26 -8.59 5.96 -4.81
CA LEU A 26 -9.01 6.36 -3.46
C LEU A 26 -10.47 6.79 -3.41
N THR A 27 -10.99 7.39 -4.48
CA THR A 27 -12.42 7.73 -4.58
C THR A 27 -13.27 6.46 -4.58
N ASP A 28 -12.90 5.45 -5.37
CA ASP A 28 -13.59 4.16 -5.40
C ASP A 28 -13.45 3.41 -4.06
N TYR A 29 -12.26 3.45 -3.45
CA TYR A 29 -12.03 2.93 -2.11
C TYR A 29 -12.96 3.55 -1.08
N ILE A 30 -13.13 4.88 -1.09
CA ILE A 30 -14.00 5.60 -0.14
C ILE A 30 -15.43 5.04 -0.17
N ARG A 31 -15.94 4.67 -1.35
CA ARG A 31 -17.30 4.13 -1.53
C ARG A 31 -17.53 2.75 -0.93
N ILE A 32 -16.49 1.97 -0.67
CA ILE A 32 -16.62 0.64 -0.08
C ILE A 32 -16.75 0.79 1.44
N PRO A 33 -17.83 0.30 2.09
CA PRO A 33 -18.02 0.43 3.54
C PRO A 33 -17.20 -0.62 4.31
N ASN A 34 -15.88 -0.56 4.15
CA ASN A 34 -14.91 -1.49 4.73
C ASN A 34 -14.63 -1.18 6.22
N LYS A 35 -15.60 -1.45 7.09
CA LYS A 35 -15.49 -1.17 8.52
C LYS A 35 -14.52 -2.15 9.20
N SER A 36 -13.83 -1.65 10.23
CA SER A 36 -13.02 -2.49 11.12
C SER A 36 -13.91 -3.51 11.86
N PRO A 37 -13.41 -4.71 12.22
CA PRO A 37 -14.19 -5.73 12.94
C PRO A 37 -14.83 -5.23 14.24
N ALA A 38 -14.25 -4.21 14.88
CA ALA A 38 -14.82 -3.59 16.08
C ALA A 38 -16.18 -2.90 15.82
N PHE A 39 -16.49 -2.55 14.56
CA PHE A 39 -17.72 -1.88 14.14
C PHE A 39 -18.60 -2.75 13.23
N ASP A 40 -18.10 -3.90 12.79
CA ASP A 40 -18.79 -4.87 11.95
C ASP A 40 -18.31 -6.29 12.29
N PRO A 41 -18.96 -6.99 13.24
CA PRO A 41 -18.59 -8.36 13.62
C PRO A 41 -18.70 -9.36 12.46
N ASP A 42 -19.57 -9.09 11.48
CA ASP A 42 -19.86 -9.94 10.33
C ASP A 42 -19.04 -9.54 9.09
N TRP A 43 -17.98 -8.73 9.27
CA TRP A 43 -17.11 -8.17 8.21
C TRP A 43 -16.64 -9.20 7.17
N GLU A 44 -16.33 -10.42 7.62
CA GLU A 44 -15.85 -11.50 6.76
C GLU A 44 -16.94 -11.93 5.77
N SER A 45 -18.18 -12.04 6.24
CA SER A 45 -19.34 -12.38 5.41
C SER A 45 -19.75 -11.23 4.46
N HIS A 46 -19.60 -9.98 4.90
CA HIS A 46 -19.89 -8.81 4.06
C HIS A 46 -18.88 -8.63 2.92
N GLY A 47 -17.67 -9.19 3.04
CA GLY A 47 -16.68 -9.27 1.96
C GLY A 47 -16.09 -7.93 1.51
N HIS A 48 -16.42 -6.81 2.18
CA HIS A 48 -15.91 -5.49 1.84
C HIS A 48 -14.39 -5.39 1.99
N MET A 49 -13.84 -6.01 3.03
CA MET A 49 -12.39 -6.06 3.30
C MET A 49 -11.65 -6.80 2.17
N ASP A 50 -12.19 -7.94 1.73
CA ASP A 50 -11.61 -8.70 0.62
C ASP A 50 -11.64 -7.90 -0.69
N LYS A 51 -12.74 -7.17 -0.96
CA LYS A 51 -12.85 -6.28 -2.12
C LYS A 51 -11.80 -5.15 -2.09
N VAL A 52 -11.58 -4.53 -0.94
CA VAL A 52 -10.55 -3.49 -0.78
C VAL A 52 -9.16 -4.07 -0.98
N VAL A 53 -8.87 -5.23 -0.40
CA VAL A 53 -7.58 -5.91 -0.56
C VAL A 53 -7.32 -6.26 -2.02
N GLU A 54 -8.31 -6.80 -2.74
CA GLU A 54 -8.18 -7.11 -4.17
C GLU A 54 -7.83 -5.85 -4.97
N MET A 55 -8.55 -4.75 -4.75
CA MET A 55 -8.33 -3.48 -5.45
C MET A 55 -6.92 -2.91 -5.19
N PHE A 56 -6.47 -2.86 -3.94
CA PHE A 56 -5.15 -2.33 -3.58
C PHE A 56 -4.02 -3.22 -4.09
N THR A 57 -4.18 -4.55 -3.99
CA THR A 57 -3.16 -5.49 -4.48
C THR A 57 -3.09 -5.52 -6.00
N ALA A 58 -4.21 -5.34 -6.71
CA ALA A 58 -4.21 -5.21 -8.17
C ALA A 58 -3.41 -3.97 -8.61
N TRP A 59 -3.65 -2.81 -7.98
CA TRP A 59 -2.89 -1.59 -8.27
C TRP A 59 -1.40 -1.76 -7.94
N ALA A 60 -1.08 -2.28 -6.74
CA ALA A 60 0.30 -2.52 -6.32
C ALA A 60 1.03 -3.48 -7.27
N LYS A 61 0.43 -4.62 -7.63
CA LYS A 61 1.01 -5.59 -8.58
C LYS A 61 1.35 -4.95 -9.93
N ALA A 62 0.53 -4.01 -10.42
CA ALA A 62 0.83 -3.30 -11.66
C ALA A 62 2.09 -2.43 -11.56
N LYS A 63 2.33 -1.81 -10.40
CA LYS A 63 3.53 -1.00 -10.12
C LYS A 63 4.77 -1.84 -9.85
N LEU A 64 4.63 -2.92 -9.09
CA LEU A 64 5.73 -3.81 -8.73
C LEU A 64 6.42 -4.47 -9.94
N LYS A 65 5.74 -4.57 -11.09
CA LYS A 65 6.36 -4.99 -12.37
C LYS A 65 7.58 -4.14 -12.78
N GLN A 66 7.67 -2.90 -12.29
CA GLN A 66 8.79 -1.99 -12.57
C GLN A 66 9.94 -2.14 -11.56
N LEU A 67 9.77 -3.00 -10.54
CA LEU A 67 10.70 -3.22 -9.43
C LEU A 67 11.12 -4.70 -9.42
N PRO A 68 12.20 -5.07 -10.14
CA PRO A 68 12.65 -6.45 -10.23
C PRO A 68 12.91 -7.09 -8.87
N GLY A 69 12.45 -8.33 -8.69
CA GLY A 69 12.61 -9.08 -7.44
C GLY A 69 11.63 -8.68 -6.33
N SER A 70 10.74 -7.72 -6.56
CA SER A 70 9.70 -7.40 -5.59
C SER A 70 8.63 -8.51 -5.51
N ALA A 71 8.08 -8.68 -4.31
CA ALA A 71 7.06 -9.66 -4.00
C ALA A 71 5.87 -9.01 -3.28
N LEU A 72 4.68 -9.54 -3.50
CA LEU A 72 3.47 -9.17 -2.78
C LEU A 72 2.74 -10.43 -2.36
N GLU A 73 2.42 -10.51 -1.08
CA GLU A 73 1.61 -11.56 -0.47
C GLU A 73 0.39 -10.94 0.23
N VAL A 74 -0.76 -11.63 0.14
CA VAL A 74 -1.88 -11.36 1.04
C VAL A 74 -1.89 -12.45 2.09
N VAL A 75 -1.37 -12.14 3.27
CA VAL A 75 -1.32 -13.07 4.40
C VAL A 75 -2.72 -13.15 5.00
N LYS A 76 -3.28 -14.37 5.06
CA LYS A 76 -4.58 -14.65 5.68
C LYS A 76 -4.41 -15.68 6.79
N LEU A 77 -5.00 -15.40 7.95
CA LEU A 77 -5.06 -16.30 9.09
C LEU A 77 -6.52 -16.47 9.51
N PRO A 78 -6.93 -17.67 9.98
CA PRO A 78 -8.31 -17.90 10.41
C PRO A 78 -8.76 -16.89 11.47
N GLY A 79 -9.93 -16.27 11.26
CA GLY A 79 -10.51 -15.28 12.18
C GLY A 79 -9.73 -13.97 12.30
N ARG A 80 -8.83 -13.64 11.36
CA ARG A 80 -8.08 -12.39 11.33
C ARG A 80 -8.26 -11.66 10.01
N THR A 81 -8.23 -10.33 10.07
CA THR A 81 -8.25 -9.50 8.86
C THR A 81 -7.02 -9.77 8.00
N PRO A 82 -7.14 -9.70 6.67
CA PRO A 82 -6.02 -9.89 5.75
C PRO A 82 -4.93 -8.82 5.93
N LEU A 83 -3.68 -9.21 5.69
CA LEU A 83 -2.53 -8.31 5.64
C LEU A 83 -1.91 -8.31 4.25
N ILE A 84 -1.81 -7.14 3.62
CA ILE A 84 -1.02 -6.97 2.40
C ILE A 84 0.44 -6.77 2.82
N PHE A 85 1.30 -7.71 2.46
CA PHE A 85 2.73 -7.65 2.71
C PHE A 85 3.47 -7.49 1.38
N ILE A 86 4.32 -6.47 1.28
CA ILE A 86 5.10 -6.18 0.07
C ILE A 86 6.57 -6.09 0.48
N GLU A 87 7.40 -6.85 -0.23
CA GLU A 87 8.85 -6.77 -0.11
C GLU A 87 9.44 -6.24 -1.42
N VAL A 88 10.26 -5.20 -1.34
CA VAL A 88 10.99 -4.65 -2.49
C VAL A 88 12.48 -4.73 -2.16
N PRO A 89 13.27 -5.57 -2.85
CA PRO A 89 14.69 -5.67 -2.58
C PRO A 89 15.40 -4.37 -2.98
N GLY A 90 16.36 -3.94 -2.15
CA GLY A 90 17.27 -2.86 -2.51
C GLY A 90 18.15 -3.25 -3.70
N THR A 91 18.60 -2.26 -4.47
CA THR A 91 19.57 -2.49 -5.55
C THR A 91 20.99 -2.50 -4.99
N ALA A 92 21.86 -3.35 -5.55
CA ALA A 92 23.27 -3.38 -5.16
C ALA A 92 23.92 -2.01 -5.38
N GLY A 93 24.53 -1.45 -4.33
CA GLY A 93 25.18 -0.13 -4.37
C GLY A 93 24.27 1.06 -3.99
N ALA A 94 22.97 0.84 -3.72
CA ALA A 94 22.17 1.80 -2.96
C ALA A 94 22.76 1.85 -1.55
N SER A 95 23.17 3.04 -1.11
CA SER A 95 24.00 3.21 0.07
C SER A 95 23.38 2.57 1.31
N ALA A 96 23.88 1.40 1.70
CA ALA A 96 24.17 1.21 3.11
C ALA A 96 25.00 2.42 3.55
N ARG A 97 24.69 3.03 4.70
CA ARG A 97 25.67 3.93 5.34
C ARG A 97 27.03 3.21 5.30
N ALA A 98 28.12 3.93 5.04
CA ALA A 98 29.44 3.29 5.03
C ALA A 98 29.62 2.50 6.35
N GLY A 99 29.74 1.17 6.25
CA GLY A 99 29.81 0.25 7.39
C GLY A 99 28.50 -0.45 7.81
N ALA A 100 27.35 -0.17 7.18
CA ALA A 100 26.09 -0.81 7.53
C ALA A 100 25.93 -2.16 6.83
N THR A 101 25.44 -3.17 7.56
CA THR A 101 25.05 -4.46 6.99
C THR A 101 23.75 -4.32 6.16
N ASN A 102 23.45 -5.25 5.26
CA ASN A 102 22.22 -5.20 4.43
C ASN A 102 20.92 -5.11 5.28
N GLN A 103 20.94 -5.59 6.54
CA GLN A 103 19.82 -5.49 7.48
C GLN A 103 19.68 -4.11 8.12
N GLU A 104 20.74 -3.32 8.19
CA GLU A 104 20.72 -1.96 8.77
C GLU A 104 20.19 -0.88 7.81
N SER A 105 19.76 -1.28 6.61
CA SER A 105 19.25 -0.38 5.56
C SER A 105 17.80 -0.69 5.14
N THR A 106 17.11 -1.58 5.88
CA THR A 106 15.70 -1.89 5.63
C THR A 106 14.79 -0.79 6.16
N ILE A 107 13.84 -0.35 5.34
CA ILE A 107 12.80 0.62 5.73
C ILE A 107 11.46 -0.12 5.79
N LEU A 108 10.73 0.04 6.89
CA LEU A 108 9.34 -0.41 7.02
C LEU A 108 8.40 0.77 6.75
N MET A 109 7.50 0.59 5.78
CA MET A 109 6.36 1.48 5.56
C MET A 109 5.08 0.79 6.02
N TYR A 110 4.27 1.48 6.82
CA TYR A 110 3.05 0.93 7.41
C TYR A 110 1.84 1.84 7.18
N GLY A 111 0.69 1.24 6.97
CA GLY A 111 -0.63 1.88 6.88
C GLY A 111 -1.74 0.85 7.10
N HIS A 112 -3.00 1.31 7.10
CA HIS A 112 -4.18 0.45 7.28
C HIS A 112 -5.31 0.87 6.32
N LEU A 113 -6.27 -0.03 6.09
CA LEU A 113 -7.32 0.08 5.07
C LEU A 113 -8.74 -0.14 5.62
N ASP A 114 -8.85 -0.48 6.90
CA ASP A 114 -10.11 -0.58 7.61
C ASP A 114 -10.59 0.81 8.06
N LYS A 115 -11.91 0.96 8.18
CA LYS A 115 -12.54 2.26 8.44
C LYS A 115 -13.26 2.28 9.78
N GLN A 116 -13.30 3.47 10.35
CA GLN A 116 -14.30 3.82 11.36
C GLN A 116 -15.71 3.78 10.77
N PRO A 117 -16.77 3.69 11.60
CA PRO A 117 -18.14 3.75 11.11
C PRO A 117 -18.47 5.15 10.62
N GLU A 118 -19.68 5.32 10.09
CA GLU A 118 -20.13 6.54 9.42
C GLU A 118 -20.20 7.74 10.36
N MET A 119 -20.33 7.55 11.69
CA MET A 119 -20.59 8.64 12.64
C MET A 119 -21.85 9.45 12.26
N VAL A 120 -22.01 10.67 12.79
CA VAL A 120 -23.17 11.55 12.55
C VAL A 120 -22.72 12.98 12.20
N GLY A 121 -23.57 13.76 11.52
CA GLY A 121 -23.34 15.19 11.27
C GLY A 121 -22.71 15.56 9.90
N TRP A 122 -22.85 14.70 8.89
CA TRP A 122 -22.39 14.98 7.52
C TRP A 122 -23.28 16.01 6.81
N THR A 123 -22.68 16.78 5.89
CA THR A 123 -23.32 17.82 5.06
C THR A 123 -23.50 17.37 3.61
#